data_AF-A0A7Y9MIY4-F1
#
_entry.id   AF-A0A7Y9MIY4-F1
#
_cell.length_a   1.000
_cell.length_b   1.000
_cell.length_c   1.000
_cell.angle_alpha   90.00
_cell.angle_beta   90.00
_cell.angle_gamma   90.00
#
_symmetry.space_group_name_H-M   'P 1'
#
loop_
_entity.id
_entity.type
_entity.pdbx_description
1 polymer ?
#
loop_
_entity_poly.entity_id
_entity_poly.type
_entity_poly.pdbx_seq_one_letter_code
_entity_poly.pdbx_strand_id
1 'polypeptide(L)'
;MPFRRMGRPGLLGLAARTAVVAGTASAVSGSMQNSRERKAQAQYEQDQYQAAQQQAQLDAAAQAAVAAQMPQAAPAASAPAAPAAGGGDDMIARLQQLAALKQSGVLTDEEFAAAKAKLLA
;
A
#
# COMPACT_ATOMS: atom_id res chain seq x y z
N MET A 1 -70.43 -14.23 29.96
CA MET A 1 -70.16 -15.34 29.01
C MET A 1 -70.11 -14.75 27.61
N PRO A 2 -69.31 -15.22 26.63
CA PRO A 2 -68.30 -16.27 26.66
C PRO A 2 -66.93 -15.86 26.04
N PHE A 3 -65.90 -16.64 26.37
CA PHE A 3 -64.66 -16.75 25.63
C PHE A 3 -64.91 -17.28 24.21
N ARG A 4 -64.16 -16.78 23.22
CA ARG A 4 -63.92 -17.53 21.98
C ARG A 4 -62.48 -17.32 21.51
N ARG A 5 -61.76 -18.43 21.52
CA ARG A 5 -60.44 -18.68 20.91
C ARG A 5 -60.55 -18.65 19.37
N MET A 6 -59.37 -18.78 18.75
CA MET A 6 -59.03 -19.11 17.34
C MET A 6 -58.64 -17.89 16.48
N GLY A 7 -57.51 -17.86 15.77
CA GLY A 7 -56.70 -18.98 15.29
C GLY A 7 -55.20 -18.70 15.30
N ARG A 8 -54.48 -19.80 15.52
CA ARG A 8 -53.03 -19.97 15.41
C ARG A 8 -52.54 -19.36 14.08
N PRO A 9 -51.32 -18.78 14.01
CA PRO A 9 -50.75 -18.32 12.74
C PRO A 9 -50.70 -19.52 11.79
N GLY A 10 -51.64 -19.54 10.84
CA GLY A 10 -51.83 -20.67 9.94
C GLY A 10 -50.65 -20.82 9.00
N LEU A 11 -50.46 -22.02 8.49
CA LEU A 11 -49.50 -22.37 7.43
C LEU A 11 -49.60 -21.44 6.19
N LEU A 12 -50.73 -20.74 6.04
CA LEU A 12 -50.95 -19.67 5.05
C LEU A 12 -50.05 -18.44 5.23
N GLY A 13 -49.70 -18.06 6.47
CA GLY A 13 -48.76 -16.95 6.72
C GLY A 13 -47.31 -17.31 6.38
N LEU A 14 -46.99 -18.60 6.36
CA LEU A 14 -45.65 -19.14 6.08
C LEU A 14 -45.42 -19.33 4.57
N ALA A 15 -46.46 -19.73 3.82
CA ALA A 15 -46.40 -19.88 2.36
C ALA A 15 -46.41 -18.55 1.58
N ALA A 16 -47.08 -17.50 2.09
CA ALA A 16 -47.01 -16.18 1.45
C ALA A 16 -45.62 -15.53 1.59
N ARG A 17 -44.91 -15.83 2.69
CA ARG A 17 -43.56 -15.29 2.93
C ARG A 17 -42.49 -15.98 2.09
N THR A 18 -42.67 -17.23 1.65
CA THR A 18 -41.69 -17.92 0.80
C THR A 18 -41.71 -17.43 -0.66
N ALA A 19 -42.88 -17.02 -1.18
CA ALA A 19 -42.99 -16.51 -2.55
C ALA A 19 -42.40 -15.09 -2.71
N VAL A 20 -42.54 -14.22 -1.69
CA VAL A 20 -41.89 -12.89 -1.68
C VAL A 20 -40.40 -12.99 -1.33
N VAL A 21 -40.00 -13.98 -0.53
CA VAL A 21 -38.59 -14.26 -0.22
C VAL A 21 -37.84 -14.85 -1.41
N ALA A 22 -38.50 -15.58 -2.31
CA ALA A 22 -37.85 -16.12 -3.51
C ALA A 22 -37.42 -15.03 -4.52
N GLY A 23 -38.22 -13.95 -4.68
CA GLY A 23 -37.84 -12.79 -5.51
C GLY A 23 -36.83 -11.83 -4.87
N THR A 24 -36.67 -11.90 -3.54
CA THR A 24 -35.68 -11.10 -2.80
C THR A 24 -34.43 -11.89 -2.42
N ALA A 25 -34.38 -13.21 -2.67
CA ALA A 25 -33.19 -14.03 -2.46
C ALA A 25 -32.00 -13.56 -3.31
N SER A 26 -32.24 -13.13 -4.56
CA SER A 26 -31.22 -12.50 -5.42
C SER A 26 -30.90 -11.05 -5.03
N ALA A 27 -31.85 -10.33 -4.42
CA ALA A 27 -31.66 -8.94 -3.98
C ALA A 27 -30.89 -8.84 -2.65
N VAL A 28 -31.14 -9.76 -1.71
CA VAL A 28 -30.44 -9.81 -0.42
C VAL A 28 -29.04 -10.41 -0.57
N SER A 29 -28.86 -11.44 -1.41
CA SER A 29 -27.53 -11.95 -1.74
C SER A 29 -26.70 -10.92 -2.53
N GLY A 30 -27.29 -10.24 -3.51
CA GLY A 30 -26.67 -9.11 -4.20
C GLY A 30 -26.32 -7.94 -3.27
N SER A 31 -27.17 -7.62 -2.28
CA SER A 31 -26.87 -6.55 -1.30
C SER A 31 -25.70 -6.87 -0.38
N MET A 32 -25.54 -8.16 -0.02
CA MET A 32 -24.45 -8.62 0.84
C MET A 32 -23.14 -8.74 0.04
N GLN A 33 -23.22 -9.15 -1.23
CA GLN A 33 -22.10 -9.13 -2.16
C GLN A 33 -21.61 -7.69 -2.40
N ASN A 34 -22.53 -6.77 -2.73
CA ASN A 34 -22.23 -5.35 -2.93
C ASN A 34 -21.73 -4.66 -1.65
N SER A 35 -22.21 -5.09 -0.48
CA SER A 35 -21.69 -4.61 0.81
C SER A 35 -20.28 -5.13 1.09
N ARG A 36 -19.97 -6.39 0.74
CA ARG A 36 -18.61 -6.95 0.83
C ARG A 36 -17.66 -6.29 -0.17
N GLU A 37 -18.12 -6.03 -1.39
CA GLU A 37 -17.35 -5.34 -2.43
C GLU A 37 -17.05 -3.89 -2.02
N ARG A 38 -18.02 -3.15 -1.50
CA ARG A 38 -17.79 -1.80 -0.94
C ARG A 38 -16.82 -1.82 0.23
N LYS A 39 -16.93 -2.80 1.11
CA LYS A 39 -16.03 -2.91 2.27
C LYS A 39 -14.61 -3.30 1.85
N ALA A 40 -14.47 -4.14 0.84
CA ALA A 40 -13.19 -4.47 0.23
C ALA A 40 -12.57 -3.27 -0.48
N GLN A 41 -13.35 -2.49 -1.23
CA GLN A 41 -12.90 -1.24 -1.85
C GLN A 41 -12.47 -0.22 -0.80
N ALA A 42 -13.27 -0.03 0.24
CA ALA A 42 -12.93 0.88 1.34
C ALA A 42 -11.65 0.46 2.09
N GLN A 43 -11.43 -0.85 2.29
CA GLN A 43 -10.19 -1.36 2.88
C GLN A 43 -8.99 -1.10 1.96
N TYR A 44 -9.13 -1.37 0.65
CA TYR A 44 -8.09 -1.09 -0.34
C TYR A 44 -7.71 0.39 -0.41
N GLU A 45 -8.69 1.29 -0.38
CA GLU A 45 -8.45 2.74 -0.32
C GLU A 45 -7.74 3.14 0.97
N GLN A 46 -8.11 2.53 2.12
CA GLN A 46 -7.49 2.83 3.40
C GLN A 46 -6.01 2.39 3.46
N ASP A 47 -5.71 1.21 2.93
CA ASP A 47 -4.33 0.71 2.79
C ASP A 47 -3.51 1.59 1.85
N GLN A 48 -4.08 1.99 0.69
CA GLN A 48 -3.40 2.92 -0.22
C GLN A 48 -3.11 4.27 0.45
N TYR A 49 -4.05 4.82 1.21
CA TYR A 49 -3.85 6.08 1.93
C TYR A 49 -2.75 5.96 2.98
N GLN A 50 -2.67 4.86 3.73
CA GLN A 50 -1.58 4.64 4.69
C GLN A 50 -0.23 4.49 4.00
N ALA A 51 -0.15 3.73 2.91
CA ALA A 51 1.08 3.56 2.15
C ALA A 51 1.56 4.88 1.55
N ALA A 52 0.67 5.67 0.95
CA ALA A 52 0.98 6.98 0.41
C ALA A 52 1.49 7.95 1.49
N GLN A 53 0.90 7.91 2.69
CA GLN A 53 1.31 8.77 3.80
C GLN A 53 2.71 8.40 4.33
N GLN A 54 3.03 7.11 4.41
CA GLN A 54 4.39 6.66 4.76
C GLN A 54 5.41 7.07 3.70
N GLN A 55 5.05 6.95 2.42
CA GLN A 55 5.95 7.30 1.32
C GLN A 55 6.23 8.81 1.28
N ALA A 56 5.23 9.65 1.54
CA ALA A 56 5.40 11.10 1.64
C ALA A 56 6.32 11.50 2.82
N GLN A 57 6.23 10.81 3.97
CA GLN A 57 7.14 11.04 5.08
C GLN A 57 8.59 10.66 4.75
N LEU A 58 8.79 9.53 4.07
CA LEU A 58 10.13 9.10 3.63
C LEU A 58 10.74 10.08 2.64
N ASP A 59 9.96 10.58 1.69
CA ASP A 59 10.45 11.53 0.68
C ASP A 59 10.84 12.88 1.30
N ALA A 60 10.01 13.39 2.21
CA ALA A 60 10.32 14.62 2.96
C ALA A 60 11.59 14.48 3.81
N ALA A 61 11.78 13.32 4.46
CA ALA A 61 12.98 13.04 5.23
C ALA A 61 14.22 12.93 4.33
N ALA A 62 14.10 12.28 3.17
CA ALA A 62 15.18 12.17 2.19
C ALA A 62 15.60 13.54 1.63
N GLN A 63 14.64 14.41 1.34
CA GLN A 63 14.91 15.74 0.79
C GLN A 63 15.63 16.65 1.81
N ALA A 64 15.28 16.53 3.10
CA ALA A 64 15.98 17.23 4.18
C ALA A 64 17.43 16.73 4.34
N ALA A 65 17.68 15.43 4.19
CA ALA A 65 19.03 14.86 4.24
C ALA A 65 19.90 15.37 3.08
N VAL A 66 19.36 15.40 1.85
CA VAL A 66 20.08 15.91 0.66
C VAL A 66 20.40 17.41 0.80
N ALA A 67 19.47 18.21 1.34
CA ALA A 67 19.71 19.64 1.56
C ALA A 67 20.81 19.91 2.59
N ALA A 68 20.90 19.08 3.65
CA ALA A 68 21.96 19.19 4.65
C ALA A 68 23.34 18.75 4.13
N GLN A 69 23.38 17.93 3.07
CA GLN A 69 24.62 17.45 2.47
C GLN A 69 25.18 18.36 1.38
N MET A 70 24.47 19.43 0.96
CA MET A 70 25.05 20.44 0.08
C MET A 70 26.02 21.32 0.89
N PRO A 71 27.35 21.22 0.66
CA PRO A 71 28.31 22.07 1.36
C PRO A 71 28.14 23.51 0.86
N GLN A 72 27.89 24.44 1.77
CA GLN A 72 28.07 25.86 1.50
C GLN A 72 29.53 26.08 1.10
N ALA A 73 29.77 26.35 -0.18
CA ALA A 73 31.05 26.84 -0.67
C ALA A 73 31.34 28.19 0.01
N ALA A 74 32.19 28.15 1.03
CA ALA A 74 32.79 29.33 1.61
C ALA A 74 33.67 30.05 0.57
N PRO A 75 33.78 31.39 0.56
CA PRO A 75 34.70 32.11 -0.31
C PRO A 75 36.13 31.66 0.00
N ALA A 76 36.79 31.15 -1.03
CA ALA A 76 38.11 30.52 -0.98
C ALA A 76 39.19 31.44 -0.38
N ALA A 77 39.83 30.96 0.68
CA ALA A 77 41.24 31.20 0.91
C ALA A 77 42.02 30.15 0.09
N SER A 78 42.91 30.63 -0.75
CA SER A 78 43.68 29.89 -1.75
C SER A 78 44.49 28.72 -1.20
N ALA A 79 44.13 27.50 -1.61
CA ALA A 79 45.01 26.34 -1.76
C ALA A 79 44.40 25.40 -2.81
N PRO A 80 45.11 25.04 -3.90
CA PRO A 80 44.58 24.08 -4.87
C PRO A 80 44.79 22.67 -4.31
N ALA A 81 43.75 22.13 -3.66
CA ALA A 81 43.64 20.72 -3.34
C ALA A 81 42.57 20.09 -4.23
N ALA A 82 42.97 19.02 -4.92
CA ALA A 82 42.28 18.34 -6.00
C ALA A 82 40.84 17.87 -5.65
N PRO A 83 39.96 17.73 -6.66
CA PRO A 83 38.67 17.06 -6.48
C PRO A 83 38.92 15.56 -6.29
N ALA A 84 39.01 15.14 -5.03
CA ALA A 84 38.95 13.73 -4.66
C ALA A 84 37.66 13.46 -3.88
N ALA A 85 36.52 13.70 -4.54
CA ALA A 85 35.21 13.25 -4.08
C ALA A 85 34.47 12.68 -5.30
N GLY A 86 34.94 11.53 -5.78
CA GLY A 86 34.30 10.78 -6.87
C GLY A 86 34.13 9.30 -6.55
N GLY A 87 34.80 8.75 -5.54
CA GLY A 87 34.74 7.32 -5.25
C GLY A 87 33.51 6.90 -4.44
N GLY A 88 33.17 7.65 -3.38
CA GLY A 88 32.09 7.31 -2.45
C GLY A 88 30.70 7.54 -3.04
N ASP A 89 30.50 8.67 -3.71
CA ASP A 89 29.23 9.01 -4.35
C ASP A 89 28.91 8.08 -5.52
N ASP A 90 29.92 7.69 -6.33
CA ASP A 90 29.73 6.69 -7.39
C ASP A 90 29.35 5.31 -6.84
N MET A 91 29.87 4.97 -5.66
CA MET A 91 29.59 3.70 -4.99
C MET A 91 28.16 3.67 -4.44
N ILE A 92 27.71 4.78 -3.87
CA ILE A 92 26.31 4.95 -3.42
C ILE A 92 25.35 4.97 -4.61
N ALA A 93 25.70 5.66 -5.70
CA ALA A 93 24.90 5.69 -6.92
C ALA A 93 24.73 4.28 -7.53
N ARG A 94 25.81 3.48 -7.56
CA ARG A 94 25.75 2.08 -8.02
C ARG A 94 24.89 1.19 -7.12
N LEU A 95 24.92 1.38 -5.81
CA LEU A 95 24.04 0.66 -4.87
C LEU A 95 22.55 1.01 -5.08
N GLN A 96 22.22 2.28 -5.37
CA GLN A 96 20.87 2.69 -5.72
C GLN A 96 20.40 2.09 -7.05
N GLN A 97 21.25 2.06 -8.07
CA GLN A 97 20.91 1.47 -9.36
C GLN A 97 20.59 -0.03 -9.25
N LEU A 98 21.36 -0.77 -8.45
CA LEU A 98 21.06 -2.19 -8.17
C LEU A 98 19.72 -2.39 -7.44
N ALA A 99 19.35 -1.49 -6.53
CA ALA A 99 18.08 -1.56 -5.82
C ALA A 99 16.88 -1.31 -6.75
N ALA A 100 17.00 -0.34 -7.66
CA ALA A 100 15.99 -0.06 -8.67
C ALA A 100 15.79 -1.25 -9.62
N LEU A 101 16.88 -1.90 -10.05
CA LEU A 101 16.81 -3.07 -10.92
C LEU A 101 16.16 -4.29 -10.22
N LYS A 102 16.45 -4.49 -8.93
CA LYS A 102 15.76 -5.49 -8.11
C LYS A 102 14.26 -5.21 -8.01
N GLN A 103 13.86 -3.96 -7.75
CA GLN A 103 12.44 -3.57 -7.68
C GLN A 103 11.71 -3.75 -9.01
N SER A 104 12.40 -3.55 -10.14
CA SER A 104 11.86 -3.83 -11.47
C SER A 104 11.77 -5.33 -11.80
N GLY A 105 12.24 -6.21 -10.91
CA GLY A 105 12.25 -7.66 -11.10
C GLY A 105 13.30 -8.16 -12.11
N VAL A 106 14.22 -7.28 -12.53
CA VAL A 106 15.29 -7.61 -13.48
C VAL A 106 16.42 -8.37 -12.79
N LEU A 107 16.63 -8.14 -11.48
CA LEU A 107 17.53 -8.93 -10.65
C LEU A 107 16.78 -9.69 -9.57
N THR A 108 17.24 -10.89 -9.29
CA THR A 108 16.81 -11.69 -8.13
C THR A 108 17.51 -11.22 -6.85
N ASP A 109 16.94 -11.57 -5.68
CA ASP A 109 17.51 -11.24 -4.37
C ASP A 109 18.95 -11.77 -4.20
N GLU A 110 19.23 -12.97 -4.71
CA GLU A 110 20.54 -13.61 -4.65
C GLU A 110 21.58 -12.84 -5.49
N GLU A 111 21.21 -12.42 -6.70
CA GLU A 111 22.09 -11.63 -7.58
C GLU A 111 22.36 -10.23 -7.02
N PHE A 112 21.35 -9.60 -6.42
CA PHE A 112 21.50 -8.31 -5.76
C PHE A 112 22.50 -8.39 -4.58
N ALA A 113 22.39 -9.43 -3.74
CA ALA A 113 23.29 -9.63 -2.61
C ALA A 113 24.74 -9.87 -3.05
N ALA A 114 24.95 -10.67 -4.09
CA ALA A 114 26.27 -10.92 -4.66
C ALA A 114 26.90 -9.64 -5.25
N ALA A 115 26.13 -8.84 -5.98
CA ALA A 115 26.59 -7.58 -6.57
C ALA A 115 26.95 -6.54 -5.49
N LYS A 116 26.14 -6.45 -4.42
CA LYS A 116 26.42 -5.57 -3.27
C LYS A 116 27.68 -5.99 -2.52
N ALA A 117 27.87 -7.28 -2.26
CA ALA A 117 29.07 -7.79 -1.61
C ALA A 117 30.33 -7.51 -2.45
N LYS A 118 30.23 -7.66 -3.78
CA LYS A 118 31.33 -7.36 -4.70
C LYS A 118 31.68 -5.87 -4.79
N LEU A 119 30.71 -5.00 -4.54
CA LEU A 119 30.90 -3.55 -4.50
C LEU A 119 31.56 -3.09 -3.19
N LEU A 120 31.38 -3.82 -2.09
CA LEU A 120 31.87 -3.47 -0.75
C LEU A 120 33.13 -4.22 -0.31
N ALA A 121 33.55 -5.24 -1.08
CA ALA A 121 34.77 -6.03 -0.87
C ALA A 121 35.99 -5.32 -1.46
#